data_AF-A0A386AX72-F1
#
_entry.id   AF-A0A386AX72-F1
#
_cell.length_a   1.000
_cell.length_b   1.000
_cell.length_c   1.000
_cell.angle_alpha   90.00
_cell.angle_beta   90.00
_cell.angle_gamma   90.00
#
_symmetry.space_group_name_H-M   'P 1'
#
loop_
_entity.id
_entity.type
_entity.pdbx_description
1 polymer ?
#
loop_
_entity_poly.entity_id
_entity_poly.type
_entity_poly.pdbx_seq_one_letter_code
_entity_poly.pdbx_strand_id
1 'polypeptide(L)'
;MENFFNNCSFFLLLCSMAFYWIRAFFNISIFSFLGKLTIIGANLTMFFLLISRGVLLYQFPLSNHAIKKNIIPIILFFFFLYEALIFLSWSLTLIHLILEFKLRDFIIGTIIAPTALFLNAFASFQLPESLQKLSPLIPGAIRYSR
;
A
#
# COMPACT_ATOMS: atom_id res chain seq x y z
N MET A 1 5.21 5.86 11.50
CA MET A 1 5.53 4.49 11.04
C MET A 1 4.91 4.20 9.69
N GLU A 2 3.66 4.58 9.45
CA GLU A 2 2.98 4.36 8.16
C GLU A 2 3.73 4.93 6.94
N ASN A 3 4.13 6.21 6.98
CA ASN A 3 4.88 6.83 5.88
C ASN A 3 6.19 6.09 5.55
N PHE A 4 6.84 5.51 6.56
CA PHE A 4 8.05 4.72 6.34
C PHE A 4 7.73 3.44 5.56
N PHE A 5 6.68 2.71 5.95
CA PHE A 5 6.28 1.50 5.24
C PHE A 5 5.75 1.80 3.83
N ASN A 6 5.00 2.89 3.62
CA ASN A 6 4.53 3.30 2.29
C ASN A 6 5.70 3.65 1.35
N ASN A 7 6.65 4.43 1.84
CA ASN A 7 7.84 4.78 1.06
C ASN A 7 8.69 3.53 0.77
N CYS A 8 8.79 2.62 1.75
CA CYS A 8 9.50 1.36 1.59
C CYS A 8 8.82 0.45 0.55
N SER A 9 7.50 0.29 0.62
CA SER A 9 6.75 -0.52 -0.37
C SER A 9 6.87 0.06 -1.78
N PHE A 10 6.77 1.38 -1.92
CA PHE A 10 6.96 2.07 -3.19
C PHE A 10 8.36 1.84 -3.76
N PHE A 11 9.41 2.03 -2.94
CA PHE A 11 10.78 1.84 -3.37
C PHE A 11 11.07 0.39 -3.77
N LEU A 12 10.58 -0.58 -2.99
CA LEU A 12 10.77 -2.01 -3.30
C LEU A 12 10.05 -2.41 -4.60
N LEU A 13 8.84 -1.92 -4.85
CA LEU A 13 8.12 -2.14 -6.10
C LEU A 13 8.83 -1.49 -7.30
N LEU A 14 9.39 -0.29 -7.11
CA LEU A 14 10.17 0.39 -8.14
C LEU A 14 11.43 -0.39 -8.52
N CYS A 15 12.18 -0.85 -7.51
CA CYS A 15 13.35 -1.72 -7.72
C CYS A 15 12.97 -3.03 -8.41
N SER A 16 11.85 -3.64 -8.00
CA SER A 16 11.37 -4.87 -8.63
C SER A 16 11.05 -4.69 -10.11
N MET A 17 10.30 -3.64 -10.46
CA MET A 17 9.99 -3.28 -11.83
C MET A 17 11.27 -3.10 -12.66
N ALA A 18 12.24 -2.34 -12.14
CA ALA A 18 13.52 -2.14 -12.80
C ALA A 18 14.26 -3.47 -13.04
N PHE A 19 14.30 -4.35 -12.04
CA PHE A 19 14.97 -5.65 -12.17
C PHE A 19 14.29 -6.57 -13.18
N TYR A 20 12.96 -6.70 -13.17
CA TYR A 20 12.26 -7.51 -14.17
C TYR A 20 12.43 -6.96 -15.59
N TRP A 21 12.44 -5.64 -15.76
CA TRP A 21 12.69 -5.02 -17.07
C TRP A 21 14.14 -5.21 -17.52
N ILE A 22 15.12 -5.04 -16.64
CA ILE A 22 16.53 -5.34 -16.96
C ILE A 22 16.68 -6.81 -17.37
N ARG A 23 16.03 -7.73 -16.66
CA ARG A 23 15.98 -9.15 -17.06
C ARG A 23 15.35 -9.33 -18.43
N ALA A 24 14.26 -8.64 -18.74
CA ALA A 24 13.56 -8.76 -20.02
C ALA A 24 14.39 -8.25 -21.21
N PHE A 25 15.09 -7.12 -21.06
CA PHE A 25 15.88 -6.53 -22.14
C PHE A 25 17.28 -7.14 -22.30
N PHE A 26 17.97 -7.41 -21.20
CA PHE A 26 19.37 -7.86 -21.23
C PHE A 26 19.52 -9.37 -20.99
N ASN A 27 18.43 -10.08 -20.68
CA ASN A 27 18.41 -11.53 -20.43
C ASN A 27 19.42 -12.01 -19.37
N ILE A 28 19.65 -11.21 -18.31
CA ILE A 28 20.56 -11.54 -17.20
C ILE A 28 19.78 -12.14 -16.03
N SER A 29 20.02 -13.42 -15.70
CA SER A 29 19.14 -14.21 -14.80
C SER A 29 19.12 -13.75 -13.34
N ILE A 30 20.22 -13.14 -12.87
CA ILE A 30 20.34 -12.61 -11.50
C ILE A 30 19.24 -11.60 -11.16
N PHE A 31 18.79 -10.83 -12.15
CA PHE A 31 17.76 -9.81 -11.96
C PHE A 31 16.36 -10.40 -11.75
N SER A 32 16.08 -11.61 -12.24
CA SER A 32 14.84 -12.31 -11.90
C SER A 32 14.79 -12.69 -10.42
N PHE A 33 15.93 -13.12 -9.87
CA PHE A 33 16.05 -13.45 -8.45
C PHE A 33 15.93 -12.20 -7.56
N LEU A 34 16.64 -11.13 -7.90
CA LEU A 34 16.53 -9.84 -7.20
C LEU A 34 15.12 -9.23 -7.30
N GLY A 35 14.49 -9.32 -8.48
CA GLY A 35 13.10 -8.90 -8.70
C GLY A 35 12.13 -9.64 -7.80
N LYS A 36 12.30 -10.96 -7.65
CA LYS A 36 11.48 -11.77 -6.74
C LYS A 36 11.70 -11.41 -5.27
N LEU A 37 12.96 -11.25 -4.84
CA LEU A 37 13.28 -10.85 -3.47
C LEU A 37 12.66 -9.49 -3.10
N THR A 38 12.74 -8.53 -4.01
CA THR A 38 12.13 -7.21 -3.81
C THR A 38 10.60 -7.27 -3.77
N ILE A 39 9.95 -8.12 -4.58
CA ILE A 39 8.49 -8.36 -4.46
C ILE A 39 8.12 -8.97 -3.11
N ILE A 40 8.88 -9.95 -2.61
CA ILE A 40 8.62 -10.54 -1.29
C ILE A 40 8.72 -9.46 -0.21
N GLY A 41 9.75 -8.62 -0.26
CA GLY A 41 9.88 -7.48 0.65
C GLY A 41 8.71 -6.50 0.54
N ALA A 42 8.33 -6.11 -0.68
CA ALA A 42 7.20 -5.22 -0.92
C ALA A 42 5.89 -5.80 -0.38
N ASN A 43 5.64 -7.10 -0.63
CA ASN A 43 4.45 -7.79 -0.15
C ASN A 43 4.37 -7.80 1.37
N LEU A 44 5.48 -8.07 2.06
CA LEU A 44 5.54 -8.01 3.52
C LEU A 44 5.31 -6.59 4.05
N THR A 45 5.93 -5.57 3.46
CA THR A 45 5.72 -4.18 3.89
C THR A 45 4.27 -3.72 3.70
N MET A 46 3.62 -4.07 2.59
CA MET A 46 2.20 -3.81 2.35
C MET A 46 1.29 -4.59 3.30
N PHE A 47 1.64 -5.84 3.65
CA PHE A 47 0.92 -6.61 4.66
C PHE A 47 0.94 -5.92 6.03
N PHE A 48 2.12 -5.46 6.47
CA PHE A 48 2.23 -4.71 7.73
C PHE A 48 1.49 -3.37 7.68
N LEU A 49 1.47 -2.68 6.53
CA LEU A 49 0.65 -1.48 6.33
C LEU A 49 -0.84 -1.75 6.54
N LEU A 50 -1.38 -2.77 5.86
CA LEU A 50 -2.79 -3.16 5.96
C LEU A 50 -3.15 -3.57 7.38
N ILE A 51 -2.28 -4.28 8.10
CA ILE A 51 -2.50 -4.61 9.52
C ILE A 51 -2.53 -3.33 10.36
N SER A 52 -1.55 -2.44 10.18
CA SER A 52 -1.44 -1.21 10.97
C SER A 52 -2.68 -0.31 10.82
N ARG A 53 -3.30 -0.30 9.64
CA ARG A 53 -4.50 0.48 9.33
C ARG A 53 -5.80 -0.25 9.67
N GLY A 54 -5.87 -1.56 9.44
CA GLY A 54 -7.03 -2.38 9.79
C GLY A 54 -7.35 -2.33 11.29
N VAL A 55 -6.32 -2.24 12.15
CA VAL A 55 -6.49 -2.07 13.60
C VAL A 55 -7.10 -0.71 13.98
N LEU A 56 -6.83 0.35 13.21
CA LEU A 56 -7.35 1.70 13.45
C LEU A 56 -8.85 1.83 13.14
N LEU A 57 -9.39 1.06 12.19
CA LEU A 57 -10.83 1.06 11.85
C LEU A 57 -11.74 0.69 13.02
N TYR A 58 -11.27 -0.20 13.91
CA TYR A 58 -12.02 -0.60 15.10
C TYR A 58 -12.18 0.54 16.11
N GLN A 59 -11.34 1.59 16.01
CA GLN A 59 -11.34 2.74 16.91
C GLN A 59 -12.06 3.97 16.32
N PHE A 60 -12.39 3.99 15.02
CA PHE A 60 -13.11 5.09 14.36
C PHE A 60 -14.62 4.96 14.64
N PRO A 61 -15.11 5.54 15.74
CA PRO A 61 -16.40 5.20 16.29
C PRO A 61 -17.48 5.95 15.52
N LEU A 62 -18.67 5.37 15.54
CA LEU A 62 -19.96 5.93 15.15
C LEU A 62 -20.34 7.26 15.85
N SER A 63 -19.44 7.98 16.53
CA SER A 63 -19.78 8.89 17.63
C SER A 63 -20.06 10.35 17.28
N ASN A 64 -19.81 10.84 16.05
CA ASN A 64 -20.12 12.23 15.72
C ASN A 64 -21.01 12.36 14.48
N HIS A 65 -22.31 12.20 14.70
CA HIS A 65 -23.37 12.24 13.69
C HIS A 65 -23.58 13.65 13.08
N ALA A 66 -23.15 14.72 13.77
CA ALA A 66 -23.52 16.09 13.42
C ALA A 66 -22.70 16.75 12.29
N ILE A 67 -21.47 16.30 11.99
CA ILE A 67 -20.60 16.89 10.93
C ILE A 67 -20.76 16.13 9.59
N LYS A 68 -21.67 15.14 9.54
CA LYS A 68 -21.68 14.02 8.59
C LYS A 68 -22.23 14.29 7.20
N LYS A 69 -22.89 15.43 6.95
CA LYS A 69 -23.80 15.51 5.79
C LYS A 69 -23.18 15.85 4.43
N ASN A 70 -22.05 16.58 4.35
CA ASN A 70 -21.47 16.99 3.05
C ASN A 70 -19.98 16.66 2.84
N ILE A 71 -19.13 16.65 3.88
CA ILE A 71 -17.66 16.52 3.73
C ILE A 71 -17.16 15.11 4.10
N ILE A 72 -17.82 14.48 5.07
CA ILE A 72 -17.50 13.11 5.51
C ILE A 72 -17.60 12.04 4.40
N PRO A 73 -18.57 12.07 3.45
CA PRO A 73 -18.62 11.04 2.41
C PRO A 73 -17.41 11.08 1.47
N ILE A 74 -16.90 12.26 1.13
CA ILE A 74 -15.73 12.38 0.25
C ILE A 74 -14.47 11.82 0.93
N ILE A 75 -14.27 12.15 2.22
CA ILE A 75 -13.12 11.71 3.01
C ILE A 75 -13.12 10.18 3.18
N LEU A 76 -14.28 9.61 3.54
CA LEU A 76 -14.42 8.16 3.67
C LEU A 76 -14.21 7.44 2.34
N PHE A 77 -14.66 8.02 1.23
CA PHE A 77 -14.42 7.48 -0.10
C PHE A 77 -12.92 7.41 -0.41
N PHE A 78 -12.17 8.50 -0.23
CA PHE A 78 -10.73 8.51 -0.47
C PHE A 78 -9.96 7.58 0.46
N PHE A 79 -10.37 7.49 1.73
CA PHE A 79 -9.78 6.56 2.69
C PHE A 79 -10.02 5.10 2.28
N PHE A 80 -11.26 4.74 1.92
CA PHE A 80 -11.60 3.38 1.50
C PHE A 80 -10.90 3.00 0.18
N LEU A 81 -10.81 3.96 -0.75
CA LEU A 81 -10.12 3.77 -2.02
C LEU A 81 -8.62 3.55 -1.82
N TYR A 82 -7.97 4.32 -0.94
CA TYR A 82 -6.58 4.10 -0.56
C TYR A 82 -6.36 2.65 -0.07
N GLU A 83 -7.17 2.20 0.89
CA GLU A 83 -7.03 0.87 1.49
C GLU A 83 -7.24 -0.23 0.44
N ALA A 84 -8.26 -0.07 -0.40
CA ALA A 84 -8.57 -0.99 -1.49
C ALA A 84 -7.44 -1.07 -2.53
N LEU A 85 -6.79 0.04 -2.87
CA LEU A 85 -5.69 0.07 -3.83
C LEU A 85 -4.42 -0.60 -3.27
N ILE A 86 -4.08 -0.35 -2.00
CA ILE A 86 -2.97 -1.04 -1.33
C ILE A 86 -3.26 -2.53 -1.24
N PHE A 87 -4.49 -2.92 -0.87
CA PHE A 87 -4.90 -4.32 -0.83
C PHE A 87 -4.85 -4.99 -2.21
N LEU A 88 -5.23 -4.27 -3.26
CA LEU A 88 -5.15 -4.77 -4.63
C LEU A 88 -3.69 -4.97 -5.07
N SER A 89 -2.80 -4.01 -4.79
CA SER A 89 -1.36 -4.13 -5.05
C SER A 89 -0.75 -5.31 -4.29
N TRP A 90 -1.08 -5.46 -3.01
CA TRP A 90 -0.68 -6.60 -2.19
C TRP A 90 -1.18 -7.94 -2.76
N SER A 91 -2.45 -8.00 -3.18
CA SER A 91 -3.04 -9.22 -3.75
C SER A 91 -2.40 -9.59 -5.08
N LEU A 92 -2.15 -8.62 -5.97
CA LEU A 92 -1.49 -8.85 -7.25
C LEU A 92 -0.05 -9.36 -7.07
N THR A 93 0.70 -8.76 -6.15
CA THR A 93 2.06 -9.23 -5.83
C THR A 93 2.08 -10.60 -5.17
N LEU A 94 1.07 -10.94 -4.38
CA LEU A 94 0.91 -12.28 -3.81
C LEU A 94 0.60 -13.31 -4.92
N ILE A 95 -0.35 -13.00 -5.81
CA ILE A 95 -0.68 -13.83 -6.96
C ILE A 95 0.55 -14.02 -7.86
N HIS A 96 1.32 -12.96 -8.10
CA HIS A 96 2.60 -13.02 -8.83
C HIS A 96 3.54 -14.05 -8.21
N LEU A 97 3.77 -13.99 -6.89
CA LEU A 97 4.67 -14.93 -6.21
C LEU A 97 4.20 -16.38 -6.33
N ILE A 98 2.89 -16.63 -6.25
CA ILE A 98 2.31 -17.97 -6.45
C ILE A 98 2.51 -18.44 -7.89
N LEU A 99 2.21 -17.58 -8.87
CA LEU A 99 2.31 -17.91 -10.29
C LEU A 99 3.76 -18.14 -10.71
N GLU A 100 4.68 -17.26 -10.31
CA GLU A 100 6.11 -17.41 -10.62
C GLU A 100 6.70 -18.67 -9.95
N PHE A 101 6.21 -19.08 -8.78
CA PHE A 101 6.59 -20.35 -8.18
C PHE A 101 6.09 -21.56 -8.98
N LYS A 102 4.84 -21.53 -9.48
CA LYS A 102 4.24 -22.64 -10.24
C LYS A 102 4.77 -22.74 -11.67
N LEU A 103 4.85 -21.62 -12.36
CA LEU A 103 5.16 -21.54 -13.79
C LEU A 103 6.66 -21.38 -14.06
N ARG A 104 7.43 -20.90 -13.08
CA ARG A 104 8.88 -20.60 -13.22
C ARG A 104 9.22 -19.58 -14.32
N ASP A 105 8.24 -18.76 -14.70
CA ASP A 105 8.36 -17.75 -15.75
C ASP A 105 8.47 -16.32 -15.21
N PHE A 106 9.53 -15.62 -15.60
CA PHE A 106 9.81 -14.25 -15.17
C PHE A 106 8.94 -13.18 -15.86
N ILE A 107 8.35 -13.52 -17.02
CA ILE A 107 7.57 -12.59 -17.85
C ILE A 107 6.39 -12.01 -17.07
N ILE A 108 5.80 -12.83 -16.18
CA ILE A 108 4.70 -12.43 -15.30
C ILE A 108 5.10 -11.22 -14.45
N GLY A 109 6.33 -11.20 -13.94
CA GLY A 109 6.86 -10.09 -13.14
C GLY A 109 7.07 -8.80 -13.94
N THR A 110 7.33 -8.93 -15.24
CA THR A 110 7.49 -7.78 -16.16
C THR A 110 6.20 -6.97 -16.30
N ILE A 111 5.04 -7.63 -16.13
CA ILE A 111 3.70 -7.02 -16.22
C ILE A 111 3.17 -6.67 -14.82
N ILE A 112 3.30 -7.57 -13.85
CA ILE A 112 2.70 -7.37 -12.52
C ILE A 112 3.46 -6.30 -11.71
N ALA A 113 4.79 -6.27 -11.76
CA ALA A 113 5.57 -5.29 -10.99
C ALA A 113 5.21 -3.82 -11.30
N PRO A 114 5.17 -3.36 -12.57
CA PRO A 114 4.75 -1.99 -12.86
C PRO A 114 3.28 -1.75 -12.49
N THR A 115 2.38 -2.73 -12.71
CA THR A 115 0.96 -2.61 -12.35
C THR A 115 0.79 -2.39 -10.84
N ALA A 116 1.47 -3.20 -10.02
CA ALA A 116 1.46 -3.06 -8.56
C ALA A 116 2.08 -1.74 -8.10
N LEU A 117 3.19 -1.31 -8.73
CA LEU A 117 3.80 -0.01 -8.46
C LEU A 117 2.82 1.13 -8.71
N PHE A 118 2.14 1.15 -9.86
CA PHE A 118 1.17 2.20 -10.20
C PHE A 118 0.00 2.24 -9.23
N LEU A 119 -0.55 1.09 -8.82
CA LEU A 119 -1.61 1.03 -7.81
C LEU A 119 -1.14 1.57 -6.46
N ASN A 120 0.06 1.19 -6.02
CA ASN A 120 0.66 1.66 -4.77
C ASN A 120 0.96 3.18 -4.80
N ALA A 121 1.47 3.67 -5.93
CA ALA A 121 1.74 5.09 -6.14
C ALA A 121 0.43 5.90 -6.17
N PHE A 122 -0.57 5.40 -6.89
CA PHE A 122 -1.88 6.03 -6.99
C PHE A 122 -2.58 6.11 -5.64
N ALA A 123 -2.52 5.04 -4.83
CA ALA A 123 -2.98 5.08 -3.45
C ALA A 123 -2.30 6.21 -2.67
N SER A 124 -0.96 6.28 -2.74
CA SER A 124 -0.16 7.27 -2.01
C SER A 124 -0.50 8.72 -2.39
N PHE A 125 -0.79 8.99 -3.67
CA PHE A 125 -1.17 10.33 -4.13
C PHE A 125 -2.62 10.72 -3.79
N GLN A 126 -3.52 9.74 -3.65
CA GLN A 126 -4.93 10.01 -3.36
C GLN A 126 -5.21 10.36 -1.90
N LEU A 127 -4.27 10.09 -0.98
CA LEU A 127 -4.44 10.41 0.43
C LEU A 127 -4.13 11.90 0.69
N PRO A 128 -5.13 12.77 0.91
CA PRO A 128 -4.92 14.20 1.13
C PRO A 128 -4.02 14.45 2.34
N GLU A 129 -3.06 15.38 2.25
CA GLU A 129 -2.13 15.73 3.34
C GLU A 129 -2.84 16.14 4.64
N SER A 130 -4.04 16.71 4.53
CA SER A 130 -4.88 17.07 5.68
C SER A 130 -5.34 15.84 6.48
N LEU A 131 -5.61 14.71 5.83
CA LEU A 131 -5.97 13.44 6.48
C LEU A 131 -4.75 12.69 7.02
N GLN A 132 -3.58 12.88 6.41
CA GLN A 132 -2.31 12.33 6.92
C GLN A 132 -1.90 12.96 8.27
N LYS A 133 -2.28 14.21 8.52
CA LYS A 133 -2.02 14.93 9.78
C LYS A 133 -3.10 14.75 10.86
N LEU A 134 -4.27 14.19 10.52
CA LEU A 134 -5.41 14.09 11.45
C LEU A 134 -5.42 12.79 12.31
N SER A 135 -4.52 11.84 12.06
CA SER A 135 -4.28 10.70 12.95
C SER A 135 -3.00 10.93 13.78
N PRO A 136 -3.01 11.00 15.13
CA PRO A 136 -4.08 11.10 16.11
C PRO A 136 -4.00 12.46 16.83
N LEU A 137 -4.74 13.45 16.37
CA LEU A 137 -5.12 14.59 17.21
C LEU A 137 -6.55 14.33 17.70
N ILE A 138 -6.72 13.28 18.52
CA ILE A 138 -7.66 13.36 19.63
C ILE A 138 -6.84 14.04 20.72
N PRO A 139 -6.97 15.36 20.90
CA PRO A 139 -6.25 16.05 21.96
C PRO A 139 -6.72 15.45 23.28
N GLY A 140 -5.77 15.23 24.20
CA GLY A 140 -6.06 15.13 25.61
C GLY A 140 -6.69 16.43 26.13
N ALA A 141 -8.00 16.56 25.94
CA ALA A 141 -8.88 17.50 26.61
C ALA A 141 -10.20 16.74 26.73
N ILE A 142 -10.46 16.04 27.83
CA ILE A 142 -11.01 16.64 29.04
C ILE A 142 -10.38 15.95 30.27
N ARG A 143 -9.47 16.65 30.95
CA ARG A 143 -9.24 16.47 32.39
C ARG A 143 -9.50 17.82 33.06
N TYR A 144 -10.44 17.82 34.01
CA TYR A 144 -10.76 18.85 35.00
C TYR A 144 -11.23 20.23 34.50
N SER A 145 -12.51 20.55 34.73
CA SER A 145 -12.89 21.43 35.86
C SER A 145 -14.41 21.68 35.91
N ARG A 146 -15.00 21.22 37.03
CA ARG A 146 -16.29 21.57 37.66
C ARG A 146 -17.59 21.20 36.95
#